data_AF-R0KP27-F1
#
_entry.id   AF-R0KP27-F1
#
_cell.length_a   1.000
_cell.length_b   1.000
_cell.length_c   1.000
_cell.angle_alpha   90.00
_cell.angle_beta   90.00
_cell.angle_gamma   90.00
#
_symmetry.space_group_name_H-M   'P 1'
#
loop_
_entity.id
_entity.type
_entity.pdbx_description
1 polymer ?
#
loop_
_entity_poly.entity_id
_entity_poly.type
_entity_poly.pdbx_seq_one_letter_code
_entity_poly.pdbx_strand_id
1 'polypeptide(L)'
;MCDGCDDDGWWIPDSQAYKDHLRNDNVCTTCERHFDNFNNLRHHKLVHLKPSVECYGCTRSFTTYSGMIIHLESGTCTSGIDVLDLNKSAAMCYQWQKFLDEEYRDDILSCYDLEEEYDGAVYPFRCPECDTTFSKLSGLFQHVGSGSCEQMLNGGPIAKLVKWLSNRHA
;
A
#
# COMPACT_ATOMS: atom_id res chain seq x y z
N MET A 1 -22.83 -22.49 2.51
CA MET A 1 -23.20 -21.95 3.84
C MET A 1 -22.18 -20.87 4.07
N CYS A 2 -22.60 -19.61 4.18
CA CYS A 2 -21.68 -18.49 4.42
C CYS A 2 -20.89 -18.78 5.70
N ASP A 3 -19.55 -18.75 5.61
CA ASP A 3 -18.68 -18.99 6.77
C ASP A 3 -18.58 -17.73 7.62
N GLY A 4 -19.10 -17.78 8.85
CA GLY A 4 -19.07 -16.68 9.81
C GLY A 4 -20.26 -15.72 9.75
N CYS A 5 -21.35 -16.09 9.08
CA CYS A 5 -22.62 -15.36 9.14
C CYS A 5 -23.49 -15.92 10.30
N ASP A 6 -23.93 -15.06 11.23
CA ASP A 6 -24.80 -15.42 12.38
C ASP A 6 -26.28 -15.65 11.99
N ASP A 7 -26.58 -15.82 10.70
CA ASP A 7 -27.95 -15.99 10.22
C ASP A 7 -28.33 -17.48 10.26
N ASP A 8 -29.35 -17.82 11.06
CA ASP A 8 -29.93 -19.17 11.20
C ASP A 8 -30.67 -19.65 9.92
N GLY A 9 -30.72 -18.82 8.87
CA GLY A 9 -31.38 -19.11 7.61
C GLY A 9 -30.68 -20.18 6.74
N TRP A 10 -31.49 -21.11 6.20
CA TRP A 10 -31.05 -22.02 5.14
C TRP A 10 -30.94 -21.25 3.81
N TRP A 11 -29.72 -20.82 3.47
CA TRP A 11 -29.45 -20.20 2.17
C TRP A 11 -29.46 -21.22 1.03
N ILE A 12 -30.31 -21.00 0.02
CA ILE A 12 -30.28 -21.77 -1.22
C ILE A 12 -29.10 -21.27 -2.07
N PRO A 13 -28.09 -22.11 -2.38
CA PRO A 13 -26.95 -21.71 -3.20
C PRO A 13 -27.39 -21.15 -4.56
N ASP A 14 -26.64 -20.17 -5.08
CA ASP A 14 -26.88 -19.48 -6.36
C ASP A 14 -28.20 -18.72 -6.54
N SER A 15 -29.10 -18.76 -5.55
CA SER A 15 -30.32 -17.95 -5.54
C SER A 15 -30.00 -16.46 -5.55
N GLN A 16 -30.94 -15.66 -6.06
CA GLN A 16 -30.78 -14.20 -6.06
C GLN A 16 -30.64 -13.67 -4.62
N ALA A 17 -31.42 -14.20 -3.68
CA ALA A 17 -31.34 -13.85 -2.27
C ALA A 17 -29.94 -14.13 -1.67
N TYR A 18 -29.34 -15.28 -1.99
CA TYR A 18 -27.98 -15.60 -1.54
C TYR A 18 -26.93 -14.66 -2.15
N LYS A 19 -27.04 -14.35 -3.44
CA LYS A 19 -26.15 -13.39 -4.11
C LYS A 19 -26.31 -11.97 -3.56
N ASP A 20 -27.51 -11.60 -3.11
CA ASP A 20 -27.76 -10.31 -2.47
C ASP A 20 -27.14 -10.25 -1.07
N HIS A 21 -27.32 -11.31 -0.27
CA HIS A 21 -26.63 -11.49 1.02
C HIS A 21 -25.10 -11.35 0.87
N LEU A 22 -24.49 -12.10 -0.06
CA LEU A 22 -23.05 -12.05 -0.27
C LEU A 22 -22.54 -10.64 -0.64
N ARG A 23 -23.36 -9.84 -1.32
CA ARG A 23 -23.00 -8.47 -1.74
C ARG A 23 -23.21 -7.43 -0.66
N ASN A 24 -24.20 -7.62 0.21
CA ASN A 24 -24.62 -6.61 1.19
C ASN A 24 -23.98 -6.82 2.56
N ASP A 25 -23.62 -8.05 2.91
CA ASP A 25 -23.20 -8.41 4.26
C ASP A 25 -21.69 -8.64 4.37
N ASN A 26 -20.88 -7.85 3.63
CA ASN A 26 -19.41 -7.90 3.68
C ASN A 26 -18.82 -9.32 3.49
N VAL A 27 -19.47 -10.17 2.70
CA VAL A 27 -18.99 -11.53 2.41
C VAL A 27 -18.09 -11.53 1.17
N CYS A 28 -17.04 -12.34 1.21
CA CYS A 28 -16.23 -12.60 0.03
C CYS A 28 -16.97 -13.50 -0.95
N THR A 29 -17.26 -13.01 -2.16
CA THR A 29 -17.93 -13.80 -3.20
C THR A 29 -17.08 -14.95 -3.76
N THR A 30 -15.77 -14.99 -3.46
CA THR A 30 -14.85 -16.04 -3.95
C THR A 30 -14.74 -17.22 -2.98
N CYS A 31 -14.70 -16.96 -1.68
CA CYS A 31 -14.52 -17.99 -0.65
C CYS A 31 -15.62 -17.99 0.42
N GLU A 32 -16.66 -17.17 0.25
CA GLU A 32 -17.86 -17.09 1.10
C GLU A 32 -17.58 -16.79 2.58
N ARG A 33 -16.41 -16.21 2.89
CA ARG A 33 -16.02 -15.77 4.23
C ARG A 33 -16.62 -14.41 4.57
N HIS A 34 -17.26 -14.31 5.72
CA HIS A 34 -17.79 -13.07 6.30
C HIS A 34 -16.70 -12.21 6.94
N PHE A 35 -16.90 -10.89 6.94
CA PHE A 35 -16.02 -9.91 7.56
C PHE A 35 -16.83 -8.83 8.27
N ASP A 36 -16.34 -8.36 9.41
CA ASP A 36 -17.04 -7.37 10.24
C ASP A 36 -17.30 -6.03 9.54
N ASN A 37 -16.52 -5.69 8.51
CA ASN A 37 -16.71 -4.47 7.74
C ASN A 37 -16.16 -4.56 6.31
N PHE A 38 -16.58 -3.61 5.48
CA PHE A 38 -16.21 -3.53 4.07
C PHE A 38 -14.70 -3.37 3.83
N ASN A 39 -13.98 -2.66 4.72
CA ASN A 39 -12.53 -2.47 4.57
C ASN A 39 -11.77 -3.78 4.75
N ASN A 40 -12.16 -4.58 5.74
CA ASN A 40 -11.62 -5.92 5.97
C ASN A 40 -11.89 -6.84 4.78
N LEU A 41 -13.13 -6.85 4.27
CA LEU A 41 -13.47 -7.58 3.04
C LEU A 41 -12.62 -7.12 1.85
N ARG A 42 -12.49 -5.80 1.65
CA ARG A 42 -11.73 -5.22 0.54
C ARG A 42 -10.26 -5.63 0.59
N HIS A 43 -9.65 -5.56 1.78
CA HIS A 43 -8.27 -6.01 1.95
C HIS A 43 -8.15 -7.52 1.74
N HIS A 44 -9.09 -8.31 2.28
CA HIS A 44 -9.12 -9.75 2.06
C HIS A 44 -9.19 -10.12 0.58
N LYS A 45 -9.95 -9.40 -0.24
CA LYS A 45 -10.04 -9.68 -1.69
C LYS A 45 -8.67 -9.70 -2.40
N LEU A 46 -7.65 -9.05 -1.82
CA LEU A 46 -6.28 -9.08 -2.35
C LEU A 46 -5.64 -10.47 -2.28
N VAL A 47 -6.06 -11.36 -1.38
CA VAL A 47 -5.52 -12.74 -1.29
C VAL A 47 -5.90 -13.60 -2.49
N HIS A 48 -6.97 -13.21 -3.19
CA HIS A 48 -7.44 -13.90 -4.40
C HIS A 48 -6.78 -13.36 -5.67
N LEU A 49 -6.01 -12.27 -5.57
CA LEU A 49 -5.28 -11.71 -6.70
C LEU A 49 -3.97 -12.48 -6.91
N LYS A 50 -3.64 -12.72 -8.19
CA LYS A 50 -2.31 -13.22 -8.53
C LYS A 50 -1.29 -12.09 -8.35
N PRO A 51 -0.12 -12.35 -7.74
CA PRO A 51 0.97 -11.39 -7.68
C PRO A 51 1.35 -10.91 -9.10
N SER A 52 1.46 -9.59 -9.27
CA SER A 52 1.76 -8.95 -10.55
C SER A 52 2.74 -7.78 -10.44
N VAL A 53 3.04 -7.35 -9.21
CA VAL A 53 4.03 -6.30 -8.95
C VAL A 53 5.36 -6.96 -8.66
N GLU A 54 6.30 -6.86 -9.59
CA GLU A 54 7.65 -7.38 -9.42
C GLU A 54 8.44 -6.52 -8.43
N CYS A 55 9.24 -7.17 -7.59
CA CYS A 55 10.23 -6.48 -6.79
C CYS A 55 11.26 -5.82 -7.69
N TYR A 56 11.74 -4.65 -7.30
CA TYR A 56 12.77 -3.97 -8.08
C TYR A 56 14.09 -4.72 -8.10
N GLY A 57 14.50 -5.34 -6.99
CA GLY A 57 15.82 -5.95 -6.90
C GLY A 57 15.85 -7.49 -6.86
N CYS A 58 14.70 -8.17 -6.75
CA CYS A 58 14.67 -9.63 -6.61
C CYS A 58 13.55 -10.26 -7.45
N THR A 59 13.52 -11.59 -7.51
CA THR A 59 12.56 -12.34 -8.34
C THR A 59 11.17 -12.50 -7.70
N ARG A 60 10.93 -11.92 -6.52
CA ARG A 60 9.64 -12.01 -5.84
C ARG A 60 8.62 -11.06 -6.49
N SER A 61 7.36 -11.48 -6.49
CA SER A 61 6.24 -10.65 -6.93
C SER A 61 5.21 -10.51 -5.80
N PHE A 62 4.47 -9.40 -5.82
CA PHE A 62 3.50 -9.00 -4.81
C PHE A 62 2.15 -8.68 -5.44
N THR A 63 1.08 -8.80 -4.65
CA THR A 63 -0.29 -8.48 -5.10
C THR A 63 -0.58 -6.98 -5.09
N THR A 64 0.17 -6.20 -4.32
CA THR A 64 0.04 -4.74 -4.22
C THR A 64 1.40 -4.05 -4.32
N TYR A 65 1.38 -2.80 -4.77
CA TYR A 65 2.57 -1.97 -4.84
C TYR A 65 3.14 -1.66 -3.46
N SER A 66 2.29 -1.30 -2.49
CA SER A 66 2.71 -1.08 -1.10
C SER A 66 3.32 -2.34 -0.48
N GLY A 67 2.81 -3.53 -0.81
CA GLY A 67 3.38 -4.80 -0.33
C GLY A 67 4.82 -5.03 -0.81
N MET A 68 5.13 -4.68 -2.06
CA MET A 68 6.49 -4.71 -2.59
C MET A 68 7.40 -3.69 -1.89
N ILE A 69 6.91 -2.46 -1.66
CA ILE A 69 7.67 -1.43 -0.93
C ILE A 69 7.94 -1.85 0.52
N ILE A 70 6.96 -2.43 1.23
CA ILE A 70 7.15 -2.98 2.60
C ILE A 70 8.25 -4.04 2.61
N HIS A 71 8.28 -4.92 1.61
CA HIS A 71 9.34 -5.93 1.52
C HIS A 71 10.73 -5.29 1.44
N LEU A 72 10.90 -4.25 0.63
CA LEU A 72 12.16 -3.51 0.54
C LEU A 72 12.48 -2.77 1.85
N GLU A 73 11.53 -2.02 2.39
CA GLU A 73 11.70 -1.27 3.66
C GLU A 73 12.02 -2.17 4.86
N SER A 74 11.62 -3.45 4.83
CA SER A 74 11.95 -4.41 5.89
C SER A 74 13.41 -4.85 5.92
N GLY A 75 14.21 -4.50 4.90
CA GLY A 75 15.61 -4.93 4.77
C GLY A 75 15.78 -6.43 4.51
N THR A 76 14.70 -7.15 4.19
CA THR A 76 14.72 -8.61 3.93
C THR A 76 14.94 -8.94 2.46
N CYS A 77 15.12 -7.94 1.59
CA CYS A 77 15.33 -8.16 0.17
C CYS A 77 16.74 -8.66 -0.11
N THR A 78 16.86 -9.70 -0.94
CA THR A 78 18.16 -10.26 -1.34
C THR A 78 18.97 -9.32 -2.23
N SER A 79 18.37 -8.26 -2.77
CA SER A 79 19.09 -7.23 -3.52
C SER A 79 19.88 -6.27 -2.64
N GLY A 80 19.58 -6.24 -1.33
CA GLY A 80 20.10 -5.25 -0.40
C GLY A 80 19.40 -3.90 -0.42
N ILE A 81 18.42 -3.68 -1.31
CA ILE A 81 17.62 -2.45 -1.29
C ILE A 81 16.84 -2.37 0.01
N ASP A 82 16.98 -1.26 0.73
CA ASP A 82 16.35 -1.01 2.02
C ASP A 82 15.55 0.31 2.07
N VAL A 83 15.14 0.69 3.29
CA VAL A 83 14.39 1.93 3.55
C VAL A 83 15.20 3.19 3.19
N LEU A 84 16.51 3.22 3.45
CA LEU A 84 17.36 4.37 3.17
C LEU A 84 17.52 4.57 1.66
N ASP A 85 17.72 3.48 0.91
CA ASP A 85 17.78 3.51 -0.56
C ASP A 85 16.50 4.06 -1.18
N LEU A 86 15.33 3.61 -0.69
CA LEU A 86 14.03 4.06 -1.16
C LEU A 86 13.77 5.52 -0.81
N ASN A 87 14.03 5.93 0.43
CA ASN A 87 13.86 7.30 0.88
C ASN A 87 14.74 8.26 0.07
N LYS A 88 16.03 7.93 -0.07
CA LYS A 88 16.96 8.70 -0.91
C LYS A 88 16.47 8.81 -2.34
N SER A 89 15.98 7.70 -2.90
CA SER A 89 15.45 7.66 -4.27
C SER A 89 14.22 8.55 -4.43
N ALA A 90 13.33 8.58 -3.44
CA ALA A 90 12.18 9.48 -3.42
C ALA A 90 12.60 10.96 -3.30
N ALA A 91 13.59 11.28 -2.46
CA ALA A 91 14.13 12.65 -2.31
C ALA A 91 14.85 13.18 -3.57
N MET A 92 15.38 12.27 -4.39
CA MET A 92 15.97 12.59 -5.70
C MET A 92 14.93 12.80 -6.80
N CYS A 93 13.68 12.38 -6.61
CA CYS A 93 12.64 12.53 -7.62
C CYS A 93 12.36 14.01 -7.90
N TYR A 94 12.23 14.39 -9.17
CA TYR A 94 11.93 15.78 -9.59
C TYR A 94 10.58 16.33 -9.09
N GLN A 95 9.72 15.51 -8.50
CA GLN A 95 8.46 15.93 -7.88
C GLN A 95 8.48 15.87 -6.35
N TRP A 96 9.65 15.70 -5.72
CA TRP A 96 9.78 15.51 -4.28
C TRP A 96 8.98 16.54 -3.46
N GLN A 97 8.97 17.81 -3.87
CA GLN A 97 8.22 18.89 -3.18
C GLN A 97 6.72 18.66 -3.04
N LYS A 98 6.16 17.67 -3.74
CA LYS A 98 4.73 17.33 -3.67
C LYS A 98 4.41 16.28 -2.61
N PHE A 99 5.39 15.49 -2.19
CA PHE A 99 5.15 14.34 -1.32
C PHE A 99 6.21 14.15 -0.23
N LEU A 100 7.27 14.96 -0.24
CA LEU A 100 8.33 14.95 0.76
C LEU A 100 8.42 16.35 1.38
N ASP A 101 8.47 16.39 2.69
CA ASP A 101 8.68 17.62 3.45
C ASP A 101 10.13 18.09 3.28
N GLU A 102 10.30 19.39 3.05
CA GLU A 102 11.59 19.99 2.74
C GLU A 102 12.55 19.94 3.93
N GLU A 103 12.03 19.93 5.16
CA GLU A 103 12.82 19.86 6.40
C GLU A 103 13.72 18.62 6.43
N TYR A 104 13.21 17.46 5.99
CA TYR A 104 13.93 16.19 6.07
C TYR A 104 14.72 15.83 4.81
N ARG A 105 14.64 16.65 3.75
CA ARG A 105 15.17 16.26 2.43
C ARG A 105 16.68 16.05 2.44
N ASP A 106 17.41 16.99 3.04
CA ASP A 106 18.87 16.96 3.03
C ASP A 106 19.41 15.79 3.87
N ASP A 107 18.74 15.47 4.97
CA ASP A 107 19.04 14.32 5.81
C ASP A 107 18.79 13.00 5.07
N ILE A 108 17.65 12.90 4.39
CA ILE A 108 17.31 11.73 3.56
C ILE A 108 18.30 11.55 2.41
N LEU A 109 18.70 12.63 1.73
CA LEU A 109 19.69 12.58 0.65
C LEU A 109 21.07 12.11 1.16
N SER A 110 21.38 12.45 2.41
CA SER A 110 22.58 12.02 3.12
C SER A 110 22.48 10.60 3.68
N CYS A 111 21.35 9.90 3.47
CA CYS A 111 21.06 8.57 4.00
C CYS A 111 21.01 8.50 5.53
N TYR A 112 20.65 9.58 6.21
CA TYR A 112 20.44 9.50 7.65
C TYR A 112 19.17 8.73 7.98
N ASP A 113 19.25 7.90 9.02
CA ASP A 113 18.07 7.32 9.63
C ASP A 113 17.40 8.38 10.50
N LEU A 114 16.28 8.90 10.01
CA LEU A 114 15.55 9.95 10.70
C LEU A 114 14.97 9.48 12.04
N GLU A 115 14.74 8.17 12.22
CA GLU A 115 14.28 7.63 13.50
C GLU A 115 15.40 7.61 14.56
N GLU A 116 16.68 7.60 14.14
CA GLU A 116 17.83 7.70 15.05
C GLU A 116 18.24 9.15 15.31
N GLU A 117 18.08 10.04 14.33
CA GLU A 117 18.53 11.44 14.44
C GLU A 117 17.55 12.32 15.23
N TYR A 118 16.24 12.05 15.15
CA TYR A 118 15.21 12.89 15.77
C TYR A 118 14.56 12.19 16.98
N ASP A 119 14.39 12.93 18.07
CA ASP A 119 13.64 12.46 19.24
C ASP A 119 12.13 12.40 18.93
N GLY A 120 11.66 11.26 18.45
CA GLY A 120 10.24 10.96 18.28
C GLY A 120 9.85 10.50 16.88
N ALA A 121 8.54 10.39 16.66
CA ALA A 121 8.02 9.95 15.37
C ALA A 121 8.13 11.06 14.31
N VAL A 122 8.86 10.77 13.23
CA VAL A 122 9.01 11.64 12.06
C VAL A 122 8.04 11.24 10.95
N TYR A 123 7.55 12.23 10.20
CA TYR A 123 6.57 12.01 9.12
C TYR A 123 6.98 12.73 7.84
N PRO A 124 8.11 12.34 7.21
CA PRO A 124 8.68 13.07 6.09
C PRO A 124 7.81 13.03 4.84
N PHE A 125 6.94 12.03 4.69
CA PHE A 125 6.14 11.85 3.49
C PHE A 125 4.72 12.37 3.69
N ARG A 126 4.13 12.96 2.65
CA ARG A 126 2.73 13.39 2.65
C ARG A 126 2.00 13.07 1.37
N CYS A 127 0.69 12.89 1.47
CA CYS A 127 -0.18 12.74 0.31
C CYS A 127 -0.35 14.09 -0.41
N PRO A 128 -0.06 14.20 -1.72
CA PRO A 128 -0.16 15.47 -2.43
C PRO A 128 -1.55 16.11 -2.49
N GLU A 129 -2.63 15.35 -2.25
CA GLU A 129 -4.01 15.83 -2.40
C GLU A 129 -4.76 16.04 -1.08
N CYS A 130 -4.36 15.38 0.00
CA CYS A 130 -5.04 15.51 1.30
C CYS A 130 -4.08 15.80 2.47
N ASP A 131 -2.80 16.00 2.18
CA ASP A 131 -1.73 16.35 3.12
C ASP A 131 -1.57 15.41 4.34
N THR A 132 -2.24 14.25 4.34
CA THR A 132 -1.99 13.21 5.36
C THR A 132 -0.53 12.81 5.32
N THR A 133 0.12 12.74 6.49
CA THR A 133 1.55 12.48 6.62
C THR A 133 1.85 11.04 7.04
N PHE A 134 3.04 10.56 6.68
CA PHE A 134 3.48 9.18 6.85
C PHE A 134 4.97 9.12 7.20
N SER A 135 5.32 8.20 8.09
CA SER A 135 6.72 7.91 8.43
C SER A 135 7.45 7.13 7.34
N LYS A 136 6.72 6.38 6.51
CA LYS A 136 7.27 5.49 5.48
C LYS A 136 6.58 5.65 4.13
N LEU A 137 7.30 5.35 3.05
CA LEU A 137 6.74 5.35 1.69
C LEU A 137 5.64 4.30 1.55
N SER A 138 5.82 3.13 2.17
CA SER A 138 4.78 2.10 2.19
C SER A 138 3.44 2.60 2.74
N GLY A 139 3.46 3.42 3.80
CA GLY A 139 2.27 4.03 4.39
C GLY A 139 1.57 4.97 3.42
N LEU A 140 2.34 5.85 2.75
CA LEU A 140 1.81 6.72 1.71
C LEU A 140 1.19 5.91 0.55
N PHE A 141 1.88 4.88 0.05
CA PHE A 141 1.35 4.06 -1.05
C PHE A 141 0.16 3.20 -0.62
N GLN A 142 0.10 2.75 0.64
CA GLN A 142 -1.06 2.04 1.17
C GLN A 142 -2.28 2.96 1.23
N HIS A 143 -2.11 4.20 1.71
CA HIS A 143 -3.18 5.21 1.73
C HIS A 143 -3.70 5.53 0.33
N VAL A 144 -2.81 5.72 -0.64
CA VAL A 144 -3.19 5.97 -2.04
C VAL A 144 -3.85 4.73 -2.65
N GLY A 145 -3.33 3.53 -2.36
CA GLY A 145 -3.88 2.26 -2.86
C GLY A 145 -5.22 1.86 -2.24
N SER A 146 -5.51 2.32 -1.01
CA SER A 146 -6.80 2.11 -0.35
C SER A 146 -7.89 3.06 -0.84
N GLY A 147 -7.58 4.02 -1.74
CA GLY A 147 -8.58 5.00 -2.21
C GLY A 147 -9.19 5.78 -1.05
N SER A 148 -8.40 6.05 -0.01
CA SER A 148 -8.81 6.86 1.15
C SER A 148 -8.90 8.35 0.84
N CYS A 149 -8.34 8.77 -0.30
CA CYS A 149 -8.46 10.12 -0.86
C CYS A 149 -8.56 10.04 -2.40
N GLU A 150 -8.60 11.19 -3.07
CA GLU A 150 -8.71 11.31 -4.53
C GLU A 150 -7.39 10.99 -5.27
N GLN A 151 -6.25 10.99 -4.58
CA GLN A 151 -4.96 10.62 -5.17
C GLN A 151 -4.96 9.13 -5.54
N MET A 152 -4.55 8.84 -6.78
CA MET A 152 -4.41 7.47 -7.31
C MET A 152 -2.94 7.10 -7.52
N LEU A 153 -2.59 5.81 -7.45
CA LEU A 153 -1.21 5.34 -7.70
C LEU A 153 -0.72 5.67 -9.11
N ASN A 154 -1.63 5.73 -10.08
CA ASN A 154 -1.37 6.06 -11.48
C ASN A 154 -1.75 7.51 -11.84
N GLY A 155 -2.06 8.35 -10.83
CA GLY A 155 -2.36 9.78 -11.01
C GLY A 155 -1.31 10.71 -10.42
N GLY A 156 -1.23 11.93 -10.95
CA GLY A 156 -0.56 13.06 -10.30
C GLY A 156 0.93 12.85 -9.97
N PRO A 157 1.43 13.49 -8.89
CA PRO A 157 2.81 13.35 -8.43
C PRO A 157 3.19 11.93 -7.99
N ILE A 158 2.25 11.17 -7.42
CA ILE A 158 2.51 9.79 -6.97
C ILE A 158 2.83 8.87 -8.15
N ALA A 159 2.13 8.97 -9.28
CA ALA A 159 2.46 8.19 -10.47
C ALA A 159 3.88 8.45 -10.99
N LYS A 160 4.31 9.72 -10.91
CA LYS A 160 5.66 10.13 -11.30
C LYS A 160 6.70 9.56 -10.35
N LEU A 161 6.42 9.52 -9.04
CA LEU A 161 7.26 8.85 -8.05
C LEU A 161 7.34 7.34 -8.29
N VAL A 162 6.23 6.65 -8.51
CA VAL A 162 6.20 5.20 -8.79
C VAL A 162 7.06 4.86 -10.01
N LYS A 163 6.90 5.63 -11.11
CA LYS A 163 7.70 5.45 -12.33
C LYS A 163 9.18 5.74 -12.08
N TRP A 164 9.48 6.78 -11.30
CA TRP A 164 10.85 7.16 -10.95
C TRP A 164 11.56 6.04 -10.16
N LEU A 165 10.91 5.51 -9.12
CA LEU A 165 11.45 4.42 -8.31
C LEU A 165 11.68 3.17 -9.14
N SER A 166 10.71 2.80 -9.99
CA SER A 166 10.86 1.67 -10.90
C SER A 166 12.05 1.83 -11.84
N ASN A 167 12.21 2.99 -12.48
CA ASN A 167 13.31 3.20 -13.42
C ASN A 167 14.68 3.22 -12.75
N ARG A 168 14.75 3.56 -11.46
CA ARG A 168 16.01 3.70 -10.72
C ARG A 168 16.52 2.38 -10.16
N HIS A 169 15.62 1.44 -9.91
CA HIS A 169 15.92 0.16 -9.27
C HIS A 169 15.61 -1.07 -10.14
N ALA A 170 15.10 -0.90 -11.36
CA ALA A 170 14.91 -1.97 -12.35
C ALA A 170 16.20 -2.32 -13.11
#